data_AF-A0A540LHX8-F1
#
_entry.id   AF-A0A540LHX8-F1
#
_cell.length_a   1.000
_cell.length_b   1.000
_cell.length_c   1.000
_cell.angle_alpha   90.00
_cell.angle_beta   90.00
_cell.angle_gamma   90.00
#
_symmetry.space_group_name_H-M   'P 1'
#
loop_
_entity.id
_entity.type
_entity.pdbx_description
1 polymer ?
#
loop_
_entity_poly.entity_id
_entity_poly.type
_entity_poly.pdbx_seq_one_letter_code
_entity_poly.pdbx_strand_id
1 'polypeptide(L)'
;MSSNFCSKPVDVSKFGIIYAGAQKNVGPSGVTIVIIRKDLIGNAQPVTPVMLDYKIHDENKSLYNTPPCYGIYMCGLVFEDLLEQGGLVEIEKKNKRKADILYNAIDESKGFYRCPVEKSVRSLMNVPFTLEKAELEAEFVKEAAKEKMVQLKGHRSVGGMRASIYNAMPLAGVEKLVAFMKEFQAKHALESWFTNWWNTRQSEIFLNDIQEKSILKEFLDLEELLRLDEMIKEYPETHLQKPRIEIYKETIQLIKMHNEDCIHTILHFSTNMGTSFLYFTI
;
A
#
# COMPACT_ATOMS: atom_id res chain seq x y z
N MET A 1 -23.02 8.76 -8.22
CA MET A 1 -21.55 8.96 -8.33
C MET A 1 -21.06 9.43 -6.97
N SER A 2 -19.86 9.08 -6.52
CA SER A 2 -19.36 9.58 -5.23
C SER A 2 -17.85 9.68 -5.27
N SER A 3 -17.16 8.59 -4.98
CA SER A 3 -15.69 8.49 -5.09
C SER A 3 -15.16 8.70 -6.51
N ASN A 4 -15.98 8.48 -7.52
CA ASN A 4 -15.61 8.56 -8.94
C ASN A 4 -16.03 9.87 -9.63
N PHE A 5 -16.61 10.83 -8.91
CA PHE A 5 -16.97 12.13 -9.49
C PHE A 5 -15.72 12.84 -10.01
N CYS A 6 -15.75 13.37 -11.23
CA CYS A 6 -14.60 13.94 -11.94
C CYS A 6 -13.37 13.01 -12.08
N SER A 7 -13.55 11.68 -12.04
CA SER A 7 -12.45 10.73 -12.32
C SER A 7 -12.33 10.34 -13.80
N LYS A 8 -13.38 10.59 -14.58
CA LYS A 8 -13.49 10.33 -16.02
C LYS A 8 -14.64 11.12 -16.65
N PRO A 9 -14.68 11.28 -17.98
CA PRO A 9 -15.83 11.86 -18.66
C PRO A 9 -17.09 11.02 -18.46
N VAL A 10 -18.23 11.69 -18.32
CA VAL A 10 -19.54 11.07 -18.23
C VAL A 10 -20.53 11.87 -19.05
N ASP A 11 -21.40 11.18 -19.78
CA ASP A 11 -22.50 11.81 -20.50
C ASP A 11 -23.60 12.18 -19.51
N VAL A 12 -23.58 13.45 -19.06
CA VAL A 12 -24.53 13.98 -18.06
C VAL A 12 -25.98 13.91 -18.55
N SER A 13 -26.22 13.91 -19.87
CA SER A 13 -27.58 13.86 -20.44
C SER A 13 -28.33 12.56 -20.11
N LYS A 14 -27.59 11.49 -19.78
CA LYS A 14 -28.15 10.19 -19.40
C LYS A 14 -28.66 10.14 -17.96
N PHE A 15 -28.50 11.21 -17.19
CA PHE A 15 -28.85 11.27 -15.77
C PHE A 15 -29.94 12.30 -15.50
N GLY A 16 -30.89 11.96 -14.62
CA GLY A 16 -31.80 12.95 -14.04
C GLY A 16 -31.10 13.78 -12.95
N ILE A 17 -30.34 13.11 -12.08
CA ILE A 17 -29.56 13.74 -11.01
C ILE A 17 -28.21 13.03 -10.84
N ILE A 18 -27.15 13.83 -10.66
CA ILE A 18 -25.84 13.40 -10.20
C ILE A 18 -25.54 14.19 -8.93
N TYR A 19 -25.19 13.51 -7.85
CA TYR A 19 -24.74 14.17 -6.63
C TYR A 19 -23.41 13.56 -6.17
N ALA A 20 -22.57 14.35 -5.52
CA ALA A 20 -21.30 13.89 -4.93
C ALA A 20 -20.90 14.77 -3.74
N GLY A 21 -20.55 14.15 -2.61
CA GLY A 21 -19.82 14.83 -1.55
C GLY A 21 -18.37 15.09 -1.98
N ALA A 22 -17.86 16.29 -1.72
CA ALA A 22 -16.56 16.73 -2.22
C ALA A 22 -15.36 15.95 -1.64
N GLN A 23 -15.47 15.48 -0.39
CA GLN A 23 -14.39 14.90 0.44
C GLN A 23 -13.66 13.67 -0.11
N LYS A 24 -14.08 13.14 -1.25
CA LYS A 24 -13.45 11.96 -1.85
C LYS A 24 -12.49 12.37 -2.96
N ASN A 25 -12.95 13.14 -3.93
CA ASN A 25 -12.21 13.31 -5.18
C ASN A 25 -12.07 14.76 -5.65
N VAL A 26 -12.79 15.72 -5.06
CA VAL A 26 -12.89 17.09 -5.60
C VAL A 26 -12.83 18.20 -4.56
N GLY A 27 -12.55 17.89 -3.29
CA GLY A 27 -12.40 18.92 -2.27
C GLY A 27 -12.47 18.39 -0.83
N PRO A 28 -12.56 19.28 0.17
CA PRO A 28 -12.72 18.92 1.57
C PRO A 28 -14.15 18.47 1.92
N SER A 29 -14.34 17.86 3.09
CA SER A 29 -15.70 17.57 3.61
C SER A 29 -16.48 18.83 3.95
N GLY A 30 -17.80 18.76 3.76
CA GLY A 30 -18.73 19.85 4.05
C GLY A 30 -19.42 20.45 2.83
N VAL A 31 -19.07 20.02 1.61
CA VAL A 31 -19.75 20.44 0.36
C VAL A 31 -20.33 19.23 -0.35
N THR A 32 -21.57 19.36 -0.82
CA THR A 32 -22.20 18.41 -1.74
C THR A 32 -22.51 19.13 -3.05
N ILE A 33 -22.03 18.57 -4.15
CA ILE A 33 -22.29 19.05 -5.50
C ILE A 33 -23.46 18.27 -6.06
N VAL A 34 -24.42 18.97 -6.66
CA VAL A 34 -25.60 18.39 -7.31
C VAL A 34 -25.72 18.96 -8.71
N ILE A 35 -25.81 18.07 -9.70
CA ILE A 35 -26.16 18.38 -11.09
C ILE A 35 -27.53 17.75 -11.31
N ILE A 36 -28.56 18.57 -11.50
CA ILE A 36 -29.95 18.13 -11.63
C ILE A 36 -30.54 18.65 -12.95
N ARG A 37 -31.32 17.80 -13.63
CA ARG A 37 -32.04 18.17 -14.83
C ARG A 37 -33.19 19.11 -14.48
N LYS A 38 -33.29 20.24 -15.20
CA LYS A 38 -34.20 21.36 -14.82
C LYS A 38 -35.67 20.97 -14.74
N ASP A 39 -36.15 20.07 -15.60
CA ASP A 39 -37.52 19.56 -15.60
C ASP A 39 -37.91 18.80 -14.32
N LEU A 40 -36.93 18.36 -13.53
CA LEU A 40 -37.16 17.69 -12.25
C LEU A 40 -37.34 18.68 -11.09
N ILE A 41 -36.91 19.94 -11.26
CA ILE A 41 -37.00 20.99 -10.23
C ILE A 41 -38.45 21.47 -10.07
N GLY A 42 -38.87 21.76 -8.84
CA GLY A 42 -40.21 22.27 -8.52
C GLY A 42 -41.27 21.20 -8.23
N ASN A 43 -40.86 19.93 -8.16
CA ASN A 43 -41.72 18.79 -7.84
C ASN A 43 -41.47 18.22 -6.42
N ALA A 44 -41.00 19.06 -5.48
CA ALA A 44 -40.81 18.64 -4.09
C ALA A 44 -42.16 18.26 -3.45
N GLN A 45 -42.14 17.34 -2.47
CA GLN A 45 -43.36 17.00 -1.75
C GLN A 45 -43.79 18.17 -0.88
N PRO A 46 -45.09 18.38 -0.61
CA PRO A 46 -45.55 19.48 0.26
C PRO A 46 -44.95 19.49 1.67
N VAL A 47 -44.51 18.32 2.16
CA VAL A 47 -43.86 18.16 3.48
C VAL A 47 -42.35 18.42 3.46
N THR A 48 -41.73 18.57 2.27
CA THR A 48 -40.29 18.74 2.14
C THR A 48 -39.85 20.03 2.82
N PRO A 49 -38.92 19.98 3.79
CA PRO A 49 -38.35 21.19 4.38
C PRO A 49 -37.71 22.08 3.33
N VAL A 50 -37.84 23.41 3.48
CA VAL A 50 -37.33 24.41 2.54
C VAL A 50 -35.86 24.18 2.16
N MET A 51 -35.01 23.79 3.12
CA MET A 51 -33.58 23.52 2.89
C MET A 51 -33.29 22.26 2.05
N LEU A 52 -34.26 21.36 1.89
CA LEU A 52 -34.15 20.16 1.08
C LEU A 52 -34.86 20.28 -0.28
N ASP A 53 -35.48 21.42 -0.57
CA ASP A 53 -36.11 21.69 -1.86
C ASP A 53 -35.09 22.26 -2.86
N TYR A 54 -34.81 21.52 -3.93
CA TYR A 54 -33.91 21.97 -4.99
C TYR A 54 -34.36 23.25 -5.70
N LYS A 55 -35.67 23.54 -5.74
CA LYS A 55 -36.18 24.79 -6.32
C LYS A 55 -35.62 26.00 -5.58
N ILE A 56 -35.57 25.93 -4.25
CA ILE A 56 -35.04 27.00 -3.40
C ILE A 56 -33.56 27.23 -3.70
N HIS A 57 -32.78 26.15 -3.86
CA HIS A 57 -31.36 26.25 -4.21
C HIS A 57 -31.14 26.79 -5.62
N ASP A 58 -31.94 26.39 -6.61
CA ASP A 58 -31.82 26.87 -8.00
C ASP A 58 -32.17 28.37 -8.12
N GLU A 59 -33.31 28.79 -7.56
CA GLU A 59 -33.79 30.18 -7.60
C GLU A 59 -32.83 31.15 -6.88
N ASN A 60 -32.16 30.68 -5.83
CA ASN A 60 -31.22 31.48 -5.05
C ASN A 60 -29.75 31.22 -5.43
N LYS A 61 -29.47 30.52 -6.54
CA LYS A 61 -28.10 30.22 -7.00
C LYS A 61 -27.22 29.57 -5.91
N SER A 62 -27.80 28.69 -5.10
CA SER A 62 -27.18 28.04 -3.92
C SER A 62 -26.76 29.01 -2.81
N LEU A 63 -27.36 30.19 -2.74
CA LEU A 63 -27.09 31.25 -1.75
C LEU A 63 -28.31 31.59 -0.89
N TYR A 64 -29.26 30.67 -0.75
CA TYR A 64 -30.46 30.88 0.09
C TYR A 64 -30.09 31.13 1.56
N ASN A 65 -29.07 30.43 2.06
CA ASN A 65 -28.46 30.65 3.37
C ASN A 65 -26.93 30.72 3.25
N THR A 66 -26.22 30.89 4.38
CA THR A 66 -24.75 30.94 4.39
C THR A 66 -24.15 29.64 3.83
N PRO A 67 -23.49 29.69 2.67
CA PRO A 67 -22.90 28.49 2.09
C PRO A 67 -21.56 28.15 2.76
N PRO A 68 -21.03 26.93 2.59
CA PRO A 68 -19.70 26.54 3.07
C PRO A 68 -18.59 27.18 2.22
N CYS A 69 -18.40 28.51 2.35
CA CYS A 69 -17.56 29.34 1.47
C CYS A 69 -16.16 28.76 1.25
N TYR A 70 -15.46 28.34 2.32
CA TYR A 70 -14.12 27.77 2.21
C TYR A 70 -14.10 26.46 1.42
N GLY A 71 -15.08 25.59 1.67
CA GLY A 71 -15.20 24.33 0.94
C GLY A 71 -15.47 24.55 -0.56
N ILE A 72 -16.32 25.52 -0.89
CA ILE A 72 -16.61 25.89 -2.28
C ILE A 72 -15.36 26.45 -2.96
N TYR A 73 -14.63 27.34 -2.30
CA TYR A 73 -13.38 27.90 -2.81
C TYR A 73 -12.35 26.80 -3.11
N MET A 74 -12.15 25.87 -2.17
CA MET A 74 -11.22 24.74 -2.37
C MET A 74 -11.65 23.82 -3.52
N CYS A 75 -12.95 23.58 -3.71
CA CYS A 75 -13.44 22.82 -4.88
C CYS A 75 -13.10 23.56 -6.19
N GLY A 76 -13.25 24.89 -6.22
CA GLY A 76 -12.89 25.73 -7.36
C GLY A 76 -11.42 25.53 -7.78
N LEU A 77 -10.49 25.65 -6.84
CA LEU A 77 -9.06 25.42 -7.09
C LEU A 77 -8.77 24.00 -7.60
N VAL A 78 -9.44 22.98 -7.07
CA VAL A 78 -9.30 21.60 -7.56
C VAL A 78 -9.82 21.46 -9.00
N PHE A 79 -10.90 22.15 -9.36
CA PHE A 79 -11.39 22.13 -10.74
C PHE A 79 -10.45 22.83 -11.71
N GLU A 80 -9.85 23.95 -11.30
CA GLU A 80 -8.80 24.64 -12.08
C GLU A 80 -7.61 23.70 -12.34
N ASP A 81 -7.07 23.06 -11.30
CA ASP A 81 -5.99 22.06 -11.43
C ASP A 81 -6.37 20.90 -12.37
N LEU A 82 -7.60 20.36 -12.26
CA LEU A 82 -8.05 19.30 -13.17
C LEU A 82 -8.10 19.77 -14.64
N LEU A 83 -8.47 21.03 -14.89
CA LEU A 83 -8.47 21.61 -16.24
C LEU A 83 -7.04 21.83 -16.76
N GLU A 84 -6.15 22.37 -15.93
CA GLU A 84 -4.72 22.55 -16.24
C GLU A 84 -4.03 21.22 -16.58
N GLN A 85 -4.45 20.14 -15.92
CA GLN A 85 -3.96 18.78 -16.19
C GLN A 85 -4.49 18.15 -17.49
N GLY A 86 -5.27 18.88 -18.30
CA GLY A 86 -5.84 18.41 -19.57
C GLY A 86 -7.29 17.91 -19.46
N GLY A 87 -7.96 18.17 -18.34
CA GLY A 87 -9.36 17.81 -18.13
C GLY A 87 -9.60 16.32 -17.92
N LEU A 88 -10.89 15.93 -17.89
CA LEU A 88 -11.31 14.60 -17.44
C LEU A 88 -10.80 13.43 -18.31
N VAL A 89 -10.51 13.67 -19.59
CA VAL A 89 -9.96 12.64 -20.50
C VAL A 89 -8.55 12.25 -20.07
N GLU A 90 -7.69 13.22 -19.75
CA GLU A 90 -6.33 12.94 -19.27
C GLU A 90 -6.34 12.38 -17.85
N ILE A 91 -7.26 12.85 -17.01
CA ILE A 91 -7.46 12.31 -15.66
C ILE A 91 -7.90 10.83 -15.72
N GLU A 92 -8.79 10.45 -16.65
CA GLU A 92 -9.17 9.04 -16.84
C GLU A 92 -7.96 8.17 -17.21
N LYS A 93 -7.11 8.64 -18.14
CA LYS A 93 -5.88 7.91 -18.52
C LYS A 93 -4.93 7.71 -17.34
N LYS A 94 -4.69 8.78 -16.55
CA LYS A 94 -3.88 8.72 -15.33
C LYS A 94 -4.44 7.74 -14.31
N ASN A 95 -5.75 7.80 -14.07
CA ASN A 95 -6.43 6.94 -13.12
C ASN A 95 -6.44 5.47 -13.57
N LYS A 96 -6.63 5.22 -14.86
CA LYS A 96 -6.53 3.88 -15.44
C LYS A 96 -5.12 3.30 -15.26
N ARG A 97 -4.06 4.07 -15.57
CA ARG A 97 -2.67 3.64 -15.37
C ARG A 97 -2.38 3.26 -13.91
N LYS A 98 -2.82 4.08 -12.95
CA LYS A 98 -2.69 3.78 -11.51
C LYS A 98 -3.39 2.47 -11.16
N ALA A 99 -4.64 2.31 -11.57
CA ALA A 99 -5.43 1.12 -11.28
C ALA A 99 -4.80 -0.13 -11.91
N ASP A 100 -4.37 -0.06 -13.17
CA ASP A 100 -3.76 -1.17 -13.90
C ASP A 100 -2.49 -1.67 -13.20
N ILE A 101 -1.60 -0.77 -12.78
CA ILE A 101 -0.36 -1.14 -12.04
C ILE A 101 -0.70 -1.93 -10.76
N LEU A 102 -1.67 -1.45 -9.98
CA LEU A 102 -2.04 -2.09 -8.73
C LEU A 102 -2.80 -3.42 -8.95
N TYR A 103 -3.74 -3.46 -9.89
CA TYR A 103 -4.47 -4.69 -10.19
C TYR A 103 -3.56 -5.76 -10.81
N ASN A 104 -2.59 -5.39 -11.64
CA ASN A 104 -1.60 -6.34 -12.18
C ASN A 104 -0.78 -6.95 -11.05
N ALA A 105 -0.30 -6.14 -10.09
CA ALA A 105 0.42 -6.65 -8.92
C ALA A 105 -0.43 -7.65 -8.10
N ILE A 106 -1.74 -7.40 -7.97
CA ILE A 106 -2.66 -8.32 -7.30
C ILE A 106 -2.83 -9.60 -8.12
N ASP A 107 -3.14 -9.49 -9.41
CA ASP A 107 -3.45 -10.63 -10.27
C ASP A 107 -2.21 -11.53 -10.51
N GLU A 108 -1.01 -10.96 -10.54
CA GLU A 108 0.27 -11.67 -10.73
C GLU A 108 0.82 -12.28 -9.43
N SER A 109 0.21 -11.98 -8.28
CA SER A 109 0.66 -12.43 -6.95
C SER A 109 0.47 -13.93 -6.67
N LYS A 110 0.03 -14.73 -7.66
CA LYS A 110 -0.28 -16.16 -7.52
C LYS A 110 -1.24 -16.46 -6.35
N GLY A 111 -2.15 -15.53 -6.07
CA GLY A 111 -3.17 -15.68 -5.03
C GLY A 111 -2.75 -15.23 -3.63
N PHE A 112 -1.55 -14.68 -3.46
CA PHE A 112 -1.13 -14.04 -2.20
C PHE A 112 -1.98 -12.79 -1.90
N TYR A 113 -2.26 -11.99 -2.94
CA TYR A 113 -3.26 -10.94 -2.91
C TYR A 113 -4.45 -11.33 -3.77
N ARG A 114 -5.67 -11.07 -3.28
CA ARG A 114 -6.90 -11.42 -4.01
C ARG A 114 -7.87 -10.25 -4.01
N CYS A 115 -8.24 -9.77 -5.19
CA CYS A 115 -9.34 -8.84 -5.33
C CYS A 115 -10.66 -9.62 -5.45
N PRO A 116 -11.65 -9.42 -4.56
CA PRO A 116 -12.93 -10.14 -4.60
C PRO A 116 -13.87 -9.64 -5.71
N VAL A 117 -13.44 -8.67 -6.52
CA VAL A 117 -14.24 -8.01 -7.54
C VAL A 117 -13.90 -8.55 -8.93
N GLU A 118 -14.93 -8.90 -9.68
CA GLU A 118 -14.82 -9.34 -11.07
C GLU A 118 -14.14 -8.26 -11.94
N LYS A 119 -13.25 -8.69 -12.85
CA LYS A 119 -12.36 -7.78 -13.60
C LYS A 119 -13.11 -6.69 -14.36
N SER A 120 -14.27 -7.00 -14.95
CA SER A 120 -15.05 -6.08 -15.78
C SER A 120 -15.65 -4.89 -14.99
N VAL A 121 -15.82 -5.05 -13.67
CA VAL A 121 -16.46 -4.06 -12.78
C VAL A 121 -15.50 -3.51 -11.72
N ARG A 122 -14.19 -3.75 -11.87
CA ARG A 122 -13.16 -3.22 -10.96
C ARG A 122 -13.16 -1.70 -10.96
N SER A 123 -13.16 -1.12 -9.77
CA SER A 123 -13.12 0.32 -9.60
C SER A 123 -11.72 0.86 -9.93
N LEU A 124 -11.65 1.98 -10.64
CA LEU A 124 -10.40 2.72 -10.83
C LEU A 124 -10.00 3.56 -9.60
N MET A 125 -10.89 3.72 -8.62
CA MET A 125 -10.71 4.65 -7.50
C MET A 125 -10.43 3.92 -6.18
N ASN A 126 -11.13 2.81 -5.93
CA ASN A 126 -11.03 2.07 -4.67
C ASN A 126 -10.73 0.61 -5.00
N VAL A 127 -9.52 0.17 -4.69
CA VAL A 127 -9.04 -1.18 -5.00
C VAL A 127 -9.06 -2.01 -3.72
N PRO A 128 -10.12 -2.82 -3.49
CA PRO A 128 -10.15 -3.75 -2.38
C PRO A 128 -9.32 -5.00 -2.73
N PHE A 129 -8.56 -5.49 -1.75
CA PHE A 129 -7.87 -6.77 -1.85
C PHE A 129 -7.75 -7.41 -0.48
N THR A 130 -7.63 -8.72 -0.47
CA THR A 130 -7.39 -9.54 0.72
C THR A 130 -6.03 -10.20 0.58
N LEU A 131 -5.42 -10.57 1.70
CA LEU A 131 -4.22 -11.40 1.70
C LEU A 131 -4.65 -12.88 1.76
N GLU A 132 -3.77 -13.79 1.35
CA GLU A 132 -4.02 -15.24 1.40
C GLU A 132 -4.39 -15.71 2.82
N LYS A 133 -3.71 -15.15 3.83
CA LYS A 133 -3.97 -15.40 5.24
C LYS A 133 -4.40 -14.11 5.92
N ALA A 134 -5.58 -14.13 6.54
CA ALA A 134 -6.13 -12.97 7.24
C ALA A 134 -5.23 -12.48 8.40
N GLU A 135 -4.43 -13.37 8.99
CA GLU A 135 -3.48 -13.06 10.07
C GLU A 135 -2.40 -12.07 9.63
N LEU A 136 -2.04 -12.08 8.34
CA LEU A 136 -1.03 -11.17 7.77
C LEU A 136 -1.56 -9.74 7.59
N GLU A 137 -2.87 -9.52 7.68
CA GLU A 137 -3.46 -8.21 7.43
C GLU A 137 -3.01 -7.15 8.44
N ALA A 138 -2.89 -7.52 9.71
CA ALA A 138 -2.45 -6.61 10.76
C ALA A 138 -0.97 -6.24 10.58
N GLU A 139 -0.13 -7.20 10.21
CA GLU A 139 1.29 -6.99 9.91
C GLU A 139 1.47 -6.11 8.68
N PHE A 140 0.75 -6.39 7.59
CA PHE A 140 0.78 -5.59 6.36
C PHE A 140 0.52 -4.10 6.64
N VAL A 141 -0.54 -3.80 7.40
CA VAL A 141 -0.87 -2.40 7.76
C VAL A 141 0.21 -1.77 8.64
N LYS A 142 0.76 -2.54 9.59
CA LYS A 142 1.81 -2.07 10.49
C LYS A 142 3.11 -1.76 9.73
N GLU A 143 3.51 -2.61 8.80
CA GLU A 143 4.72 -2.41 7.99
C GLU A 143 4.54 -1.29 6.96
N ALA A 144 3.39 -1.25 6.27
CA ALA A 144 3.07 -0.17 5.35
C ALA A 144 3.10 1.21 6.04
N ALA A 145 2.66 1.28 7.30
CA ALA A 145 2.71 2.51 8.08
C ALA A 145 4.15 3.01 8.36
N LYS A 146 5.13 2.11 8.50
CA LYS A 146 6.56 2.49 8.63
C LYS A 146 7.05 3.21 7.38
N GLU A 147 6.54 2.81 6.22
CA GLU A 147 6.78 3.43 4.91
C GLU A 147 5.89 4.66 4.63
N LYS A 148 5.16 5.15 5.64
CA LYS A 148 4.20 6.26 5.58
C LYS A 148 2.99 6.01 4.66
N MET A 149 2.71 4.75 4.33
CA MET A 149 1.50 4.35 3.61
C MET A 149 0.37 4.10 4.62
N VAL A 150 -0.55 5.04 4.70
CA VAL A 150 -1.63 5.06 5.70
C VAL A 150 -2.99 4.73 5.08
N GLN A 151 -3.97 4.40 5.93
CA GLN A 151 -5.37 4.18 5.55
C GLN A 151 -5.61 3.04 4.53
N LEU A 152 -4.72 2.04 4.51
CA LEU A 152 -4.87 0.84 3.68
C LEU A 152 -5.82 -0.21 4.27
N LYS A 153 -6.18 -0.10 5.55
CA LYS A 153 -7.12 -1.04 6.18
C LYS A 153 -8.48 -0.96 5.48
N GLY A 154 -9.02 -2.12 5.11
CA GLY A 154 -10.32 -2.27 4.50
C GLY A 154 -11.47 -1.77 5.39
N HIS A 155 -12.65 -1.62 4.80
CA HIS A 155 -13.82 -1.19 5.56
C HIS A 155 -14.20 -2.24 6.61
N ARG A 156 -14.63 -1.79 7.80
CA ARG A 156 -14.93 -2.67 8.94
C ARG A 156 -15.95 -3.78 8.63
N SER A 157 -16.87 -3.54 7.71
CA SER A 157 -17.91 -4.50 7.31
C SER A 157 -17.43 -5.59 6.35
N VAL A 158 -16.25 -5.45 5.75
CA VAL A 158 -15.71 -6.39 4.75
C VAL A 158 -14.38 -6.99 5.18
N GLY A 159 -13.58 -6.27 5.97
CA GLY A 159 -12.20 -6.69 6.29
C GLY A 159 -11.24 -6.44 5.12
N GLY A 160 -10.07 -7.08 5.17
CA GLY A 160 -9.07 -6.97 4.11
C GLY A 160 -8.39 -5.60 4.06
N MET A 161 -7.89 -5.29 2.87
CA MET A 161 -7.22 -4.05 2.51
C MET A 161 -8.02 -3.28 1.47
N ARG A 162 -7.79 -1.97 1.41
CA ARG A 162 -8.32 -1.09 0.37
C ARG A 162 -7.36 0.05 0.09
N ALA A 163 -6.84 0.12 -1.12
CA ALA A 163 -6.12 1.28 -1.62
C ALA A 163 -7.10 2.26 -2.29
N SER A 164 -7.19 3.49 -1.77
CA SER A 164 -7.98 4.56 -2.39
C SER A 164 -7.06 5.45 -3.23
N ILE A 165 -7.17 5.35 -4.55
CA ILE A 165 -6.26 5.95 -5.54
C ILE A 165 -6.94 7.08 -6.34
N TYR A 166 -7.61 7.99 -5.61
CA TYR A 166 -8.29 9.19 -6.11
C TYR A 166 -7.43 10.06 -7.02
N ASN A 167 -8.02 11.06 -7.68
CA ASN A 167 -7.33 11.95 -8.62
C ASN A 167 -6.02 12.50 -8.05
N ALA A 168 -6.05 12.99 -6.80
CA ALA A 168 -4.90 13.56 -6.11
C ALA A 168 -3.83 12.54 -5.68
N MET A 169 -4.11 11.23 -5.73
CA MET A 169 -3.10 10.21 -5.44
C MET A 169 -2.10 10.14 -6.60
N PRO A 170 -0.81 10.45 -6.38
CA PRO A 170 0.19 10.43 -7.44
C PRO A 170 0.50 8.99 -7.88
N LEU A 171 0.95 8.85 -9.12
CA LEU A 171 1.38 7.56 -9.68
C LEU A 171 2.48 6.92 -8.82
N ALA A 172 3.48 7.72 -8.40
CA ALA A 172 4.57 7.27 -7.56
C ALA A 172 4.11 6.66 -6.22
N GLY A 173 2.99 7.14 -5.66
CA GLY A 173 2.41 6.55 -4.45
C GLY A 173 1.87 5.14 -4.69
N VAL A 174 1.29 4.88 -5.86
CA VAL A 174 0.81 3.56 -6.26
C VAL A 174 1.98 2.62 -6.58
N GLU A 175 3.01 3.13 -7.26
CA GLU A 175 4.23 2.36 -7.55
C GLU A 175 4.95 1.96 -6.26
N LYS A 176 5.06 2.87 -5.28
CA LYS A 176 5.61 2.57 -3.95
C LYS A 176 4.80 1.48 -3.22
N LEU A 177 3.46 1.56 -3.28
CA LEU A 177 2.61 0.52 -2.70
C LEU A 177 2.84 -0.84 -3.36
N VAL A 178 2.96 -0.89 -4.69
CA VAL A 178 3.21 -2.15 -5.42
C VAL A 178 4.59 -2.72 -5.11
N ALA A 179 5.62 -1.89 -4.98
CA ALA A 179 6.95 -2.34 -4.55
C ALA A 179 6.89 -2.99 -3.15
N PHE A 180 6.28 -2.30 -2.18
CA PHE A 180 6.04 -2.83 -0.85
C PHE A 180 5.25 -4.15 -0.87
N MET A 181 4.20 -4.26 -1.69
CA MET A 181 3.42 -5.49 -1.82
C MET A 181 4.29 -6.66 -2.31
N LYS A 182 5.19 -6.43 -3.26
CA LYS A 182 6.10 -7.46 -3.76
C LYS A 182 7.11 -7.90 -2.70
N GLU A 183 7.68 -6.96 -1.96
CA GLU A 183 8.61 -7.23 -0.85
C GLU A 183 7.93 -8.02 0.27
N PHE A 184 6.75 -7.57 0.70
CA PHE A 184 5.95 -8.23 1.72
C PHE A 184 5.59 -9.67 1.31
N GLN A 185 5.18 -9.87 0.06
CA GLN A 185 4.93 -11.21 -0.48
C GLN A 185 6.20 -12.08 -0.47
N ALA A 186 7.34 -11.55 -0.92
CA ALA A 186 8.60 -12.29 -0.99
C ALA A 186 9.07 -12.76 0.40
N LYS A 187 9.01 -11.87 1.40
CA LYS A 187 9.32 -12.17 2.81
C LYS A 187 8.53 -13.38 3.31
N HIS A 188 7.21 -13.37 3.14
CA HIS A 188 6.36 -14.46 3.64
C HIS A 188 6.37 -15.72 2.77
N ALA A 189 6.71 -15.62 1.49
CA ALA A 189 6.92 -16.79 0.64
C ALA A 189 8.19 -17.56 1.04
N LEU A 190 9.28 -16.86 1.37
CA LEU A 190 10.53 -17.43 1.87
C LEU A 190 10.33 -18.12 3.24
N GLU A 191 9.65 -17.47 4.18
CA GLU A 191 9.31 -18.05 5.48
C GLU A 191 8.49 -19.34 5.33
N SER A 192 7.47 -19.31 4.47
CA SER A 192 6.64 -20.49 4.18
C SER A 192 7.44 -21.63 3.54
N TRP A 193 8.30 -21.30 2.56
CA TRP A 193 9.18 -22.28 1.92
C TRP A 193 10.16 -22.91 2.92
N PHE A 194 10.81 -22.10 3.75
CA PHE A 194 11.75 -22.58 4.76
C PHE A 194 11.06 -23.45 5.80
N THR A 195 9.90 -23.02 6.31
CA THR A 195 9.12 -23.78 7.29
C THR A 195 8.65 -25.12 6.71
N ASN A 196 8.17 -25.13 5.47
CA ASN A 196 7.76 -26.36 4.80
C ASN A 196 8.96 -27.28 4.51
N TRP A 197 10.08 -26.73 4.04
CA TRP A 197 11.30 -27.48 3.81
C TRP A 197 11.81 -28.13 5.09
N TRP A 198 11.89 -27.35 6.17
CA TRP A 198 12.30 -27.82 7.50
C TRP A 198 11.38 -28.95 7.96
N ASN A 199 10.07 -28.72 8.00
CA ASN A 199 9.12 -29.72 8.52
C ASN A 199 9.02 -30.99 7.66
N THR A 200 9.11 -30.87 6.33
CA THR A 200 8.99 -32.02 5.43
C THR A 200 10.29 -32.84 5.41
N ARG A 201 11.46 -32.18 5.36
CA ARG A 201 12.75 -32.88 5.32
C ARG A 201 13.30 -33.28 6.69
N GLN A 202 12.85 -32.68 7.80
CA GLN A 202 13.18 -33.20 9.13
C GLN A 202 12.65 -34.63 9.34
N SER A 203 11.51 -34.97 8.73
CA SER A 203 10.94 -36.32 8.85
C SER A 203 11.68 -37.39 8.03
N GLU A 204 12.38 -37.00 6.97
CA GLU A 204 13.17 -37.92 6.12
C GLU A 204 14.66 -37.95 6.49
N ILE A 205 15.16 -36.92 7.17
CA ILE A 205 16.55 -36.85 7.60
C ILE A 205 16.60 -37.00 9.12
N PHE A 206 16.72 -38.25 9.57
CA PHE A 206 17.32 -38.55 10.87
C PHE A 206 18.78 -38.04 10.80
N LEU A 207 19.01 -36.80 11.23
CA LEU A 207 20.31 -36.14 11.14
C LEU A 207 21.26 -36.72 12.20
N ASN A 208 22.40 -37.26 11.77
CA ASN A 208 23.60 -37.29 12.60
C ASN A 208 24.19 -35.86 12.64
N ASP A 209 24.69 -35.41 13.79
CA ASP A 209 25.21 -34.06 14.13
C ASP A 209 26.11 -33.36 13.09
N ILE A 210 26.65 -34.08 12.12
CA ILE A 210 27.52 -33.58 11.05
C ILE A 210 26.71 -32.87 9.95
N GLN A 211 25.51 -33.36 9.63
CA GLN A 211 24.69 -32.80 8.56
C GLN A 211 24.03 -31.47 8.97
N GLU A 212 23.68 -31.31 10.24
CA GLU A 212 23.11 -30.07 10.79
C GLU A 212 24.11 -28.89 10.70
N LYS A 213 25.39 -29.13 11.01
CA LYS A 213 26.47 -28.14 10.86
C LYS A 213 26.72 -27.72 9.40
N SER A 214 26.52 -28.63 8.45
CA SER A 214 26.67 -28.33 7.02
C SER A 214 25.54 -27.45 6.51
N ILE A 215 24.30 -27.75 6.94
CA ILE A 215 23.10 -27.00 6.55
C ILE A 215 23.12 -25.59 7.17
N LEU A 216 23.51 -25.46 8.44
CA LEU A 216 23.68 -24.15 9.10
C LEU A 216 24.74 -23.29 8.41
N LYS A 217 25.80 -23.91 7.89
CA LYS A 217 26.84 -23.21 7.13
C LYS A 217 26.33 -22.71 5.78
N GLU A 218 25.58 -23.55 5.05
CA GLU A 218 24.94 -23.15 3.79
C GLU A 218 23.89 -22.05 3.99
N PHE A 219 23.21 -22.01 5.14
CA PHE A 219 22.26 -20.95 5.50
C PHE A 219 22.93 -19.61 5.81
N LEU A 220 24.02 -19.63 6.57
CA LEU A 220 24.83 -18.43 6.85
C LEU A 220 25.45 -17.89 5.55
N ASP A 221 25.92 -18.75 4.66
CA ASP A 221 26.45 -18.37 3.35
C ASP A 221 25.36 -17.73 2.47
N LEU A 222 24.10 -18.18 2.56
CA LEU A 222 22.94 -17.63 1.84
C LEU A 222 22.49 -16.26 2.39
N GLU A 223 22.53 -16.07 3.71
CA GLU A 223 22.20 -14.79 4.35
C GLU A 223 23.29 -13.73 4.09
N GLU A 224 24.56 -14.13 4.09
CA GLU A 224 25.66 -13.28 3.64
C GLU A 224 25.56 -12.95 2.15
N LEU A 225 25.18 -13.89 1.28
CA LEU A 225 24.95 -13.66 -0.15
C LEU A 225 23.78 -12.71 -0.43
N LEU A 226 22.67 -12.82 0.33
CA LEU A 226 21.52 -11.91 0.20
C LEU A 226 21.87 -10.48 0.63
N ARG A 227 22.65 -10.32 1.71
CA ARG A 227 23.20 -9.02 2.11
C ARG A 227 24.20 -8.47 1.09
N LEU A 228 25.01 -9.33 0.49
CA LEU A 228 25.93 -8.92 -0.59
C LEU A 228 25.16 -8.44 -1.83
N ASP A 229 24.05 -9.10 -2.18
CA ASP A 229 23.23 -8.76 -3.35
C ASP A 229 22.45 -7.44 -3.17
N GLU A 230 22.00 -7.13 -1.94
CA GLU A 230 21.48 -5.80 -1.57
C GLU A 230 22.55 -4.71 -1.64
N MET A 231 23.76 -5.00 -1.14
CA MET A 231 24.89 -4.06 -1.18
C MET A 231 25.43 -3.82 -2.59
N ILE A 232 25.36 -4.82 -3.49
CA ILE A 232 25.78 -4.70 -4.90
C ILE A 232 24.76 -3.90 -5.72
N LYS A 233 23.46 -3.99 -5.40
CA LYS A 233 22.41 -3.18 -6.07
C LYS A 233 22.53 -1.68 -5.80
N GLU A 234 23.20 -1.26 -4.72
CA GLU A 234 23.41 0.15 -4.39
C GLU A 234 24.57 0.83 -5.17
N TYR A 235 25.41 0.10 -5.92
CA TYR A 235 26.55 0.70 -6.65
C TYR A 235 26.78 0.08 -8.03
N PRO A 236 26.53 0.82 -9.14
CA PRO A 236 26.87 0.34 -10.47
C PRO A 236 28.37 0.57 -10.78
N GLU A 237 29.05 -0.55 -11.04
CA GLU A 237 30.33 -0.79 -11.74
C GLU A 237 31.40 0.33 -11.83
N THR A 238 32.64 0.00 -11.42
CA THR A 238 33.81 -0.11 -12.35
C THR A 238 35.09 -0.59 -11.64
N HIS A 239 35.84 -1.44 -12.35
CA HIS A 239 37.17 -2.03 -12.15
C HIS A 239 38.08 -1.56 -10.99
N LEU A 240 38.62 -2.54 -10.21
CA LEU A 240 40.08 -2.70 -9.95
C LEU A 240 40.40 -3.96 -9.12
N GLN A 241 41.24 -4.82 -9.70
CA GLN A 241 41.77 -6.07 -9.13
C GLN A 241 42.97 -5.82 -8.18
N LYS A 242 43.09 -6.68 -7.16
CA LYS A 242 44.23 -7.00 -6.25
C LYS A 242 44.39 -6.31 -4.88
N PRO A 243 44.22 -4.98 -4.65
CA PRO A 243 44.37 -4.41 -3.30
C PRO A 243 43.32 -4.86 -2.27
N ARG A 244 42.16 -5.36 -2.74
CA ARG A 244 41.03 -5.75 -1.89
C ARG A 244 41.28 -7.00 -1.05
N ILE A 245 42.11 -7.94 -1.49
CA ILE A 245 42.28 -9.23 -0.80
C ILE A 245 43.14 -9.08 0.46
N GLU A 246 44.10 -8.16 0.45
CA GLU A 246 45.02 -7.91 1.57
C GLU A 246 44.33 -7.13 2.69
N ILE A 247 43.59 -6.08 2.33
CA ILE A 247 42.73 -5.32 3.26
C ILE A 247 41.66 -6.24 3.87
N TYR A 248 41.10 -7.17 3.09
CA TYR A 248 40.11 -8.15 3.55
C TYR A 248 40.70 -9.15 4.56
N LYS A 249 41.95 -9.58 4.38
CA LYS A 249 42.64 -10.48 5.32
C LYS A 249 43.02 -9.77 6.63
N GLU A 250 43.51 -8.53 6.56
CA GLU A 250 43.82 -7.73 7.75
C GLU A 250 42.56 -7.38 8.55
N THR A 251 41.44 -7.10 7.86
CA THR A 251 40.15 -6.82 8.50
C THR A 251 39.60 -8.04 9.23
N ILE A 252 39.71 -9.25 8.65
CA ILE A 252 39.32 -10.51 9.31
C ILE A 252 40.19 -10.80 10.55
N GLN A 253 41.48 -10.48 10.50
CA GLN A 253 42.39 -10.69 11.63
C GLN A 253 42.11 -9.73 12.79
N LEU A 254 41.79 -8.47 12.48
CA LEU A 254 41.39 -7.45 13.46
C LEU A 254 40.04 -7.79 14.12
N ILE A 255 39.06 -8.29 13.35
CA ILE A 255 37.75 -8.73 13.87
C ILE A 255 37.89 -9.93 14.81
N LYS A 256 38.80 -10.87 14.52
CA LYS A 256 39.08 -12.01 15.40
C LYS A 256 39.74 -11.59 16.71
N MET A 257 40.72 -10.68 16.65
CA MET A 257 41.41 -10.17 17.85
C MET A 257 40.51 -9.31 18.75
N HIS A 258 39.54 -8.58 18.21
CA HIS A 258 38.70 -7.68 19.01
C HIS A 258 37.50 -8.37 19.67
N ASN A 259 37.09 -9.55 19.18
CA ASN A 259 35.86 -10.22 19.63
C ASN A 259 36.12 -11.48 20.47
N GLU A 260 37.37 -11.86 20.72
CA GLU A 260 37.72 -13.08 21.48
C GLU A 260 37.28 -12.97 22.96
N ASP A 261 37.46 -11.80 23.57
CA ASP A 261 37.00 -11.51 24.94
C ASP A 261 35.47 -11.33 25.03
N CYS A 262 34.83 -10.79 23.99
CA CYS A 262 33.37 -10.64 23.95
C CYS A 262 32.65 -11.98 23.83
N ILE A 263 33.18 -12.91 23.01
CA ILE A 263 32.62 -14.25 22.83
C ILE A 263 32.77 -15.07 24.12
N HIS A 264 33.92 -14.99 24.80
CA HIS A 264 34.12 -15.65 26.08
C HIS A 264 33.22 -15.08 27.20
N THR A 265 32.99 -13.76 27.22
CA THR A 265 32.09 -13.12 28.19
C THR A 265 30.62 -13.50 27.95
N ILE A 266 30.19 -13.60 26.70
CA ILE A 266 28.82 -13.99 26.32
C ILE A 266 28.56 -15.46 26.67
N LEU A 267 29.50 -16.38 26.43
CA LEU A 267 29.37 -17.79 26.81
C LEU A 267 29.35 -18.00 28.34
N HIS A 268 30.11 -17.19 29.09
CA HIS A 268 30.16 -17.25 30.56
C HIS A 268 28.90 -16.66 31.23
N PHE A 269 28.24 -15.67 30.61
CA PHE A 269 26.96 -15.13 31.09
C PHE A 269 25.78 -16.06 30.75
N SER A 270 25.82 -16.72 29.59
CA SER A 270 24.73 -17.57 29.09
C SER A 270 24.58 -18.90 29.84
N THR A 271 25.63 -19.34 30.56
CA THR A 271 25.61 -20.57 31.36
C THR A 271 25.15 -20.34 32.81
N ASN A 272 24.95 -19.10 33.26
CA ASN A 272 24.73 -18.78 34.69
C ASN A 272 23.36 -18.21 35.07
N MET A 273 22.43 -17.91 34.15
CA MET A 273 21.10 -17.43 34.55
C MET A 273 19.98 -18.06 33.72
N GLY A 274 19.25 -18.97 34.36
CA GLY A 274 17.93 -19.40 33.93
C GLY A 274 16.89 -18.29 34.10
N THR A 275 15.68 -18.57 33.61
CA THR A 275 14.44 -17.78 33.66
C THR A 275 14.35 -16.51 32.79
N SER A 276 13.39 -16.58 31.86
CA SER A 276 12.33 -15.62 31.53
C SER A 276 12.64 -14.16 31.16
N PHE A 277 11.90 -13.71 30.14
CA PHE A 277 11.49 -12.34 29.76
C PHE A 277 12.12 -11.69 28.49
N LEU A 278 11.23 -11.58 27.49
CA LEU A 278 10.85 -10.39 26.71
C LEU A 278 11.93 -9.50 26.03
N TYR A 279 11.77 -9.39 24.70
CA TYR A 279 11.94 -8.22 23.80
C TYR A 279 13.32 -7.53 23.76
N PHE A 280 13.78 -6.82 22.71
CA PHE A 280 13.17 -5.99 21.66
C PHE A 280 14.18 -5.85 20.48
N THR A 281 13.69 -5.35 19.33
CA THR A 281 14.36 -4.55 18.25
C THR A 281 15.87 -4.28 18.38
N ILE A 282 16.65 -4.33 17.29
CA ILE A 282 16.43 -3.74 15.96
C ILE A 282 16.37 -4.82 14.87
#